data_AF-A0A925ZJ92-F1
#
_entry.id   AF-A0A925ZJ92-F1
#
_cell.length_a   1.000
_cell.length_b   1.000
_cell.length_c   1.000
_cell.angle_alpha   90.00
_cell.angle_beta   90.00
_cell.angle_gamma   90.00
#
_symmetry.space_group_name_H-M   'P 1'
#
loop_
_entity.id
_entity.type
_entity.pdbx_description
1 polymer ?
#
loop_
_entity_poly.entity_id
_entity_poly.type
_entity_poly.pdbx_seq_one_letter_code
_entity_poly.pdbx_strand_id
1 'polypeptide(L)'
;MLRPISFVLLATFVPGCGCDGMSNGWPGLIGPDHDDDSADRFAPVRDQWRTVHEGAFHVLDDDGEPAITDLQIGLGLGYADNFRNRGDVIVELNGPPDTIKIELRRFTVASSEEAAAEVFEKLKLWAYNAKLGAPARPAQMDDETRCGGADQAGMPDPWLDACGVYVYYDGQSQLARAGADIRITLPADYRQRIGIATADNDAEDSYPNRGNVCVDGFAGTLDVEVGSALAFVKLAPDTAPMPACPQDLRDACAAFDDPATEGSDAWAIGCGCIASGYEFGHVQVESRAPSPSNMVVDVPASLWTMVSAENHGSNELAGKHCTASLTGLDDVEYITDDPRQPWIRRALVNHPPRAPATGYGVTLFSGGCDPVAAVESPEDWLGDDDDPPSNLRGDVEVCTGCLAERSCEQLLPGNE
;
A
#
# COMPACT_ATOMS: atom_id res chain seq x y z
N MET A 1 -30.80 -21.04 32.69
CA MET A 1 -31.24 -19.74 33.25
C MET A 1 -30.28 -18.69 32.76
N LEU A 2 -30.64 -17.99 31.68
CA LEU A 2 -29.82 -16.96 31.06
C LEU A 2 -30.34 -15.59 31.52
N ARG A 3 -29.45 -14.75 32.05
CA ARG A 3 -29.76 -13.36 32.40
C ARG A 3 -29.48 -12.46 31.19
N PRO A 4 -30.33 -11.47 30.88
CA PRO A 4 -30.03 -10.50 29.83
C PRO A 4 -29.06 -9.44 30.35
N ILE A 5 -28.09 -9.08 29.52
CA ILE A 5 -27.24 -7.90 29.71
C ILE A 5 -27.89 -6.76 28.94
N SER A 6 -28.36 -5.73 29.65
CA SER A 6 -28.86 -4.49 29.06
C SER A 6 -27.68 -3.56 28.76
N PHE A 7 -27.53 -3.16 27.50
CA PHE A 7 -26.68 -2.04 27.12
C PHE A 7 -27.44 -0.72 27.37
N VAL A 8 -26.83 0.16 28.18
CA VAL A 8 -27.28 1.54 28.38
C VAL A 8 -26.46 2.42 27.43
N LEU A 9 -27.13 3.02 26.45
CA LEU A 9 -26.56 4.05 25.57
C LEU A 9 -26.53 5.38 26.34
N LEU A 10 -25.34 5.88 26.67
CA LEU A 10 -25.17 7.28 27.10
C LEU A 10 -24.97 8.13 25.85
N ALA A 11 -25.98 8.92 25.48
CA ALA A 11 -25.86 9.98 24.50
C ALA A 11 -25.39 11.26 25.22
N THR A 12 -24.15 11.68 24.96
CA THR A 12 -23.60 12.96 25.42
C THR A 12 -24.01 14.04 24.43
N PHE A 13 -24.91 14.93 24.86
CA PHE A 13 -25.34 16.13 24.15
C PHE A 13 -24.27 17.22 24.34
N VAL A 14 -23.65 17.69 23.25
CA VAL A 14 -22.77 18.86 23.27
C VAL A 14 -23.61 20.08 22.82
N PRO A 15 -23.82 21.09 23.66
CA PRO A 15 -24.53 22.30 23.24
C PRO A 15 -23.62 23.18 22.37
N GLY A 16 -24.13 23.55 21.18
CA GLY A 16 -23.48 24.49 20.29
C GLY A 16 -23.44 25.90 20.88
N CYS A 17 -22.24 26.49 20.89
CA CYS A 17 -22.06 27.92 21.09
C CYS A 17 -22.35 28.65 19.78
N GLY A 18 -23.40 29.47 19.79
CA GLY A 18 -23.67 30.46 18.75
C GLY A 18 -22.73 31.66 18.90
N CYS A 19 -22.15 32.10 17.79
CA CYS A 19 -21.46 33.37 17.68
C CYS A 19 -22.31 34.30 16.79
N ASP A 20 -23.16 35.10 17.44
CA ASP A 20 -23.77 36.30 16.85
C ASP A 20 -22.72 37.41 16.74
N GLY A 21 -22.81 38.16 15.64
CA GLY A 21 -21.78 39.06 15.14
C GLY A 21 -21.55 40.37 15.90
N MET A 22 -20.43 41.00 15.56
CA MET A 22 -20.23 42.45 15.64
C MET A 22 -19.33 42.91 14.49
N SER A 23 -19.95 43.41 13.41
CA SER A 23 -19.26 44.16 12.37
C SER A 23 -19.01 45.59 12.85
N ASN A 24 -17.79 45.89 13.28
CA ASN A 24 -17.35 47.25 13.54
C ASN A 24 -16.61 47.80 12.32
N GLY A 25 -17.30 48.65 11.56
CA GLY A 25 -16.70 49.43 10.48
C GLY A 25 -15.74 50.49 11.01
N TRP A 26 -14.52 50.49 10.46
CA TRP A 26 -13.55 51.58 10.60
C TRP A 26 -13.43 52.31 9.25
N PRO A 27 -13.52 53.65 9.22
CA PRO A 27 -13.26 54.41 8.02
C PRO A 27 -11.79 54.85 7.94
N GLY A 28 -11.17 54.60 6.78
CA GLY A 28 -10.12 55.46 6.24
C GLY A 28 -8.69 54.94 6.35
N LEU A 29 -8.11 54.60 5.19
CA LEU A 29 -6.98 55.33 4.59
C LEU A 29 -6.64 54.64 3.26
N ILE A 30 -7.05 55.26 2.16
CA ILE A 30 -6.62 54.88 0.80
C ILE A 30 -5.16 55.32 0.69
N GLY A 31 -4.25 54.40 0.99
CA GLY A 31 -2.87 54.47 0.54
C GLY A 31 -2.80 54.17 -0.96
N PRO A 32 -1.77 54.65 -1.68
CA PRO A 32 -1.58 54.29 -3.07
C PRO A 32 -1.44 52.78 -3.19
N ASP A 33 -2.24 52.17 -4.06
CA ASP A 33 -2.14 50.78 -4.49
C ASP A 33 -0.70 50.51 -4.92
N HIS A 34 0.05 49.88 -4.02
CA HIS A 34 1.29 49.22 -4.36
C HIS A 34 0.84 47.82 -4.75
N ASP A 35 0.65 47.61 -6.05
CA ASP A 35 0.56 46.30 -6.69
C ASP A 35 1.88 45.57 -6.48
N ASP A 36 2.17 45.21 -5.23
CA ASP A 36 3.16 44.20 -4.89
C ASP A 36 2.41 42.87 -4.84
N ASP A 37 1.90 42.47 -6.01
CA ASP A 37 1.28 41.17 -6.29
C ASP A 37 2.28 40.00 -6.17
N SER A 38 3.46 40.25 -5.57
CA SER A 38 4.44 39.25 -5.18
C SER A 38 4.17 38.69 -3.78
N ALA A 39 2.91 38.70 -3.31
CA ALA A 39 2.53 37.91 -2.15
C ALA A 39 2.99 36.47 -2.42
N ASP A 40 3.98 36.01 -1.66
CA ASP A 40 4.64 34.70 -1.77
C ASP A 40 3.58 33.60 -1.96
N ARG A 41 3.28 33.26 -3.21
CA ARG A 41 2.27 32.25 -3.52
C ARG A 41 2.92 30.91 -3.23
N PHE A 42 2.41 30.22 -2.24
CA PHE A 42 2.78 28.83 -2.00
C PHE A 42 2.33 28.00 -3.19
N ALA A 43 3.22 27.19 -3.72
CA ALA A 43 2.92 26.27 -4.81
C ALA A 43 3.45 24.87 -4.49
N PRO A 44 2.82 23.81 -5.01
CA PRO A 44 3.38 22.47 -4.97
C PRO A 44 4.73 22.42 -5.68
N VAL A 45 5.68 21.74 -5.05
CA VAL A 45 7.01 21.48 -5.59
C VAL A 45 7.31 20.00 -5.38
N ARG A 46 7.83 19.35 -6.42
CA ARG A 46 8.25 17.95 -6.39
C ARG A 46 9.64 17.84 -6.98
N ASP A 47 10.52 17.08 -6.36
CA ASP A 47 11.85 16.82 -6.93
C ASP A 47 11.81 15.69 -7.97
N GLN A 48 12.97 15.34 -8.51
CA GLN A 48 13.12 14.18 -9.38
C GLN A 48 13.49 12.95 -8.55
N TRP A 49 13.15 11.76 -9.06
CA TRP A 49 13.61 10.49 -8.50
C TRP A 49 15.13 10.48 -8.30
N ARG A 50 15.57 10.14 -7.10
CA ARG A 50 16.99 10.00 -6.76
C ARG A 50 17.23 8.70 -6.01
N THR A 51 18.24 7.95 -6.43
CA THR A 51 18.74 6.83 -5.65
C THR A 51 19.32 7.34 -4.34
N VAL A 52 18.71 6.91 -3.24
CA VAL A 52 19.10 7.27 -1.86
C VAL A 52 19.75 6.11 -1.13
N HIS A 53 19.54 4.88 -1.62
CA HIS A 53 20.24 3.70 -1.15
C HIS A 53 20.38 2.68 -2.29
N GLU A 54 21.55 2.05 -2.35
CA GLU A 54 21.81 0.87 -3.15
C GLU A 54 22.80 0.01 -2.36
N GLY A 55 22.46 -1.25 -2.11
CA GLY A 55 23.21 -2.07 -1.17
C GLY A 55 22.90 -3.56 -1.25
N ALA A 56 23.66 -4.33 -0.47
CA ALA A 56 23.53 -5.77 -0.41
C ALA A 56 22.21 -6.19 0.25
N PHE A 57 21.49 -7.08 -0.42
CA PHE A 57 20.20 -7.64 -0.02
C PHE A 57 20.21 -9.14 -0.28
N HIS A 58 20.94 -9.88 0.56
CA HIS A 58 21.06 -11.33 0.41
C HIS A 58 19.71 -11.99 0.71
N VAL A 59 19.02 -12.48 -0.32
CA VAL A 59 17.70 -13.10 -0.17
C VAL A 59 17.83 -14.43 0.59
N LEU A 60 18.92 -15.16 0.31
CA LEU A 60 19.26 -16.43 0.94
C LEU A 60 20.57 -16.30 1.71
N ASP A 61 20.73 -17.10 2.77
CA ASP A 61 21.99 -17.26 3.49
C ASP A 61 22.93 -18.27 2.81
N ASP A 62 24.10 -18.50 3.43
CA ASP A 62 25.11 -19.44 2.93
C ASP A 62 24.61 -20.91 2.88
N ASP A 63 23.57 -21.24 3.65
CA ASP A 63 22.94 -22.56 3.69
C ASP A 63 21.78 -22.68 2.67
N GLY A 64 21.42 -21.58 1.99
CA GLY A 64 20.34 -21.51 1.02
C GLY A 64 18.96 -21.31 1.63
N GLU A 65 18.88 -20.95 2.91
CA GLU A 65 17.64 -20.63 3.61
C GLU A 65 17.33 -19.13 3.49
N PRO A 66 16.06 -18.70 3.58
CA PRO A 66 15.70 -17.29 3.51
C PRO A 66 16.38 -16.44 4.60
N ALA A 67 17.26 -15.51 4.19
CA ALA A 67 17.95 -14.59 5.09
C ALA A 67 17.13 -13.34 5.40
N ILE A 68 16.30 -12.88 4.46
CA ILE A 68 15.40 -11.73 4.62
C ILE A 68 13.98 -12.23 4.40
N THR A 69 13.24 -12.46 5.48
CA THR A 69 11.89 -13.04 5.49
C THR A 69 10.78 -11.99 5.44
N ASP A 70 11.11 -10.74 5.71
CA ASP A 70 10.14 -9.66 5.83
C ASP A 70 10.77 -8.31 5.44
N LEU A 71 10.00 -7.50 4.72
CA LEU A 71 10.32 -6.14 4.33
C LEU A 71 9.09 -5.25 4.55
N GLN A 72 9.22 -4.26 5.43
CA GLN A 72 8.16 -3.29 5.68
C GLN A 72 8.44 -1.99 4.93
N ILE A 73 7.44 -1.35 4.35
CA ILE A 73 7.53 -0.06 3.67
C ILE A 73 6.46 0.85 4.26
N GLY A 74 6.88 1.96 4.85
CA GLY A 74 6.04 2.83 5.67
C GLY A 74 5.59 2.19 6.97
N LEU A 75 4.79 2.93 7.74
CA LEU A 75 4.19 2.48 8.99
C LEU A 75 2.67 2.55 8.87
N GLY A 76 1.98 1.60 9.48
CA GLY A 76 0.55 1.75 9.76
C GLY A 76 0.28 3.05 10.55
N LEU A 77 -0.92 3.61 10.41
CA LEU A 77 -1.34 4.98 10.76
C LEU A 77 -1.23 5.43 12.26
N GLY A 78 -0.35 4.86 13.08
CA GLY A 78 -0.28 5.10 14.54
C GLY A 78 1.08 5.52 15.11
N TYR A 79 2.15 5.57 14.31
CA TYR A 79 3.49 5.91 14.81
C TYR A 79 3.87 7.38 14.57
N ALA A 80 4.82 7.87 15.37
CA ALA A 80 5.18 9.28 15.55
C ALA A 80 5.23 10.11 14.25
N ASP A 81 4.78 11.37 14.34
CA ASP A 81 4.60 12.31 13.22
C ASP A 81 5.83 12.58 12.34
N ASN A 82 7.01 12.05 12.67
CA ASN A 82 8.24 12.20 11.88
C ASN A 82 8.50 11.08 10.88
N PHE A 83 7.74 9.99 10.91
CA PHE A 83 7.99 8.79 10.08
C PHE A 83 6.84 8.46 9.13
N ARG A 84 5.99 9.45 8.79
CA ARG A 84 4.82 9.19 7.97
C ARG A 84 5.22 9.09 6.50
N ASN A 85 4.95 7.92 5.93
CA ASN A 85 4.99 7.75 4.49
C ASN A 85 3.74 8.41 3.89
N ARG A 86 3.96 9.44 3.08
CA ARG A 86 2.91 10.16 2.34
C ARG A 86 3.40 10.28 0.91
N GLY A 87 2.71 9.64 -0.02
CA GLY A 87 3.10 9.58 -1.42
C GLY A 87 3.03 8.17 -1.98
N ASP A 88 3.42 8.05 -3.24
CA ASP A 88 3.35 6.79 -3.97
C ASP A 88 4.38 5.78 -3.44
N VAL A 89 4.03 4.50 -3.49
CA VAL A 89 4.97 3.40 -3.25
C VAL A 89 5.00 2.49 -4.46
N ILE A 90 6.17 2.40 -5.09
CA ILE A 90 6.44 1.53 -6.23
C ILE A 90 7.40 0.43 -5.78
N VAL A 91 7.04 -0.83 -6.01
CA VAL A 91 7.90 -1.99 -5.74
C VAL A 91 8.05 -2.82 -7.01
N GLU A 92 9.28 -2.99 -7.47
CA GLU A 92 9.60 -3.70 -8.73
C GLU A 92 10.53 -4.88 -8.45
N LEU A 93 10.11 -6.09 -8.83
CA LEU A 93 10.90 -7.32 -8.64
C LEU A 93 11.62 -7.71 -9.93
N ASN A 94 12.44 -6.78 -10.41
CA ASN A 94 13.23 -6.93 -11.63
C ASN A 94 14.70 -6.48 -11.42
N GLY A 95 15.10 -6.31 -10.16
CA GLY A 95 16.42 -5.85 -9.78
C GLY A 95 17.51 -6.91 -9.95
N PRO A 96 18.79 -6.50 -9.87
CA PRO A 96 19.91 -7.42 -9.84
C PRO A 96 19.80 -8.39 -8.64
N PRO A 97 20.34 -9.61 -8.75
CA PRO A 97 20.47 -10.51 -7.60
C PRO A 97 21.19 -9.84 -6.42
N ASP A 98 20.79 -10.21 -5.21
CA ASP A 98 21.39 -9.77 -3.95
C ASP A 98 21.50 -8.24 -3.76
N THR A 99 20.67 -7.45 -4.44
CA THR A 99 20.73 -5.99 -4.42
C THR A 99 19.36 -5.39 -4.17
N ILE A 100 19.29 -4.48 -3.20
CA ILE A 100 18.15 -3.57 -3.04
C ILE A 100 18.54 -2.18 -3.51
N LYS A 101 17.69 -1.57 -4.33
CA LYS A 101 17.79 -0.16 -4.72
C LYS A 101 16.56 0.58 -4.19
N ILE A 102 16.79 1.71 -3.54
CA ILE A 102 15.73 2.58 -3.04
C ILE A 102 15.93 3.97 -3.61
N GLU A 103 14.86 4.49 -4.20
CA GLU A 103 14.79 5.83 -4.74
C GLU A 103 13.70 6.61 -4.02
N LEU A 104 13.94 7.90 -3.82
CA LEU A 104 12.97 8.82 -3.24
C LEU A 104 12.70 9.96 -4.22
N ARG A 105 11.44 10.38 -4.24
CA ARG A 105 11.00 11.63 -4.86
C ARG A 105 10.20 12.44 -3.85
N ARG A 106 10.77 13.51 -3.33
CA ARG A 106 10.20 14.35 -2.27
C ARG A 106 9.26 15.39 -2.86
N PHE A 107 8.22 15.73 -2.12
CA PHE A 107 7.30 16.80 -2.49
C PHE A 107 6.90 17.65 -1.28
N THR A 108 6.58 18.91 -1.54
CA THR A 108 6.06 19.84 -0.56
C THR A 108 5.25 20.96 -1.20
N VAL A 109 4.70 21.87 -0.39
CA VAL A 109 4.11 23.14 -0.81
C VAL A 109 4.96 24.26 -0.21
N ALA A 110 5.54 25.13 -1.04
CA ALA A 110 6.48 26.15 -0.61
C ALA A 110 6.33 27.45 -1.40
N SER A 111 6.79 28.57 -0.83
CA SER A 111 6.79 29.89 -1.49
C SER A 111 7.88 30.05 -2.55
N SER A 112 8.93 29.22 -2.53
CA SER A 112 10.00 29.22 -3.52
C SER A 112 10.71 27.86 -3.60
N GLU A 113 11.54 27.67 -4.62
CA GLU A 113 12.38 26.47 -4.76
C GLU A 113 13.39 26.34 -3.61
N GLU A 114 13.94 27.45 -3.10
CA GLU A 114 14.85 27.45 -1.96
C GLU A 114 14.14 27.00 -0.68
N ALA A 115 12.92 27.49 -0.44
CA ALA A 115 12.11 27.05 0.69
C ALA A 115 11.74 25.55 0.57
N ALA A 116 11.42 25.07 -0.63
CA ALA A 116 11.21 23.65 -0.88
C ALA A 116 12.48 22.82 -0.61
N ALA A 117 13.65 23.30 -1.05
CA ALA A 117 14.93 22.65 -0.81
C ALA A 117 15.24 22.51 0.69
N GLU A 118 14.94 23.53 1.50
CA GLU A 118 15.10 23.45 2.97
C GLU A 118 14.21 22.35 3.61
N VAL A 119 13.01 22.14 3.06
CA VAL A 119 12.12 21.04 3.49
C VAL A 119 12.67 19.70 3.02
N PHE A 120 13.14 19.62 1.79
CA PHE A 120 13.69 18.41 1.19
C PHE A 120 14.95 17.92 1.90
N GLU A 121 15.83 18.80 2.37
CA GLU A 121 17.00 18.44 3.18
C GLU A 121 16.63 17.77 4.53
N LYS A 122 15.40 17.99 5.01
CA LYS A 122 14.89 17.34 6.22
C LYS A 122 14.19 16.02 5.93
N LEU A 123 13.70 15.80 4.71
CA LEU A 123 13.07 14.55 4.28
C LEU A 123 14.15 13.56 3.83
N LYS A 124 14.31 12.48 4.59
CA LYS A 124 15.37 11.49 4.39
C LYS A 124 14.79 10.08 4.36
N LEU A 125 15.48 9.19 3.65
CA LEU A 125 15.26 7.75 3.80
C LEU A 125 15.66 7.34 5.22
N TRP A 126 14.86 6.46 5.81
CA TRP A 126 15.17 5.86 7.09
C TRP A 126 14.89 4.37 7.05
N ALA A 127 15.91 3.57 7.31
CA ALA A 127 15.79 2.12 7.30
C ALA A 127 16.13 1.57 8.69
N TYR A 128 15.21 0.81 9.27
CA TYR A 128 15.24 0.38 10.68
C TYR A 128 14.65 -1.02 10.83
N ASN A 129 15.22 -1.86 11.70
CA ASN A 129 14.74 -3.22 11.93
C ASN A 129 13.39 -3.21 12.69
N ALA A 130 12.30 -3.47 11.97
CA ALA A 130 10.94 -3.39 12.50
C ALA A 130 10.63 -4.47 13.56
N LYS A 131 11.40 -5.57 13.63
CA LYS A 131 11.26 -6.58 14.70
C LYS A 131 11.74 -6.07 16.05
N LEU A 132 12.66 -5.10 16.07
CA LEU A 132 13.26 -4.58 17.30
C LEU A 132 12.50 -3.41 17.92
N GLY A 133 11.51 -2.85 17.20
CA GLY A 133 10.61 -1.83 17.73
C GLY A 133 10.13 -0.82 16.69
N ALA A 134 9.69 0.33 17.17
CA ALA A 134 9.34 1.47 16.32
C ALA A 134 10.61 2.23 15.91
N PRO A 135 10.64 2.85 14.72
CA PRO A 135 11.81 3.58 14.27
C PRO A 135 12.16 4.72 15.22
N ALA A 136 13.42 4.71 15.67
CA ALA A 136 14.00 5.77 16.48
C ALA A 136 14.61 6.86 15.59
N ARG A 137 14.75 8.08 16.12
CA ARG A 137 15.47 9.17 15.44
C ARG A 137 16.94 8.78 15.24
N PRO A 138 17.66 9.37 14.27
CA PRO A 138 19.05 9.02 14.00
C PRO A 138 19.98 9.06 15.21
N ALA A 139 19.85 10.08 16.08
CA ALA A 139 20.66 10.21 17.28
C ALA A 139 20.32 9.20 18.40
N GLN A 140 19.27 8.39 18.22
CA GLN A 140 18.71 7.45 19.19
C GLN A 140 18.64 6.02 18.65
N MET A 141 19.10 5.80 17.40
CA MET A 141 19.10 4.49 16.76
C MET A 141 20.32 3.70 17.23
N ASP A 142 20.08 2.51 17.76
CA ASP A 142 21.13 1.55 18.09
C ASP A 142 21.66 0.91 16.81
N ASP A 143 22.98 0.65 16.75
CA ASP A 143 23.60 0.09 15.53
C ASP A 143 22.99 -1.26 15.12
N GLU A 144 22.54 -2.08 16.09
CA GLU A 144 21.85 -3.37 15.85
C GLU A 144 20.49 -3.22 15.16
N THR A 145 19.90 -2.03 15.19
CA THR A 145 18.60 -1.74 14.57
C THR A 145 18.74 -1.08 13.20
N ARG A 146 19.95 -0.72 12.79
CA ARG A 146 20.20 -0.06 11.50
C ARG A 146 20.07 -1.07 10.36
N CYS A 147 19.38 -0.65 9.31
CA CYS A 147 19.23 -1.43 8.08
C CYS A 147 19.84 -0.65 6.92
N GLY A 148 20.80 -1.25 6.21
CA GLY A 148 21.47 -0.56 5.11
C GLY A 148 22.20 0.72 5.54
N GLY A 149 22.59 1.53 4.55
CA GLY A 149 23.41 2.71 4.77
C GLY A 149 24.90 2.36 4.89
N ALA A 150 25.67 3.25 5.52
CA ALA A 150 27.08 3.01 5.79
C ALA A 150 27.36 3.10 7.29
N ASP A 151 28.20 2.20 7.79
CA ASP A 151 28.68 2.21 9.16
C ASP A 151 29.57 3.44 9.44
N GLN A 152 30.05 3.57 10.68
CA GLN A 152 30.95 4.68 11.06
C GLN A 152 32.29 4.68 10.30
N ALA A 153 32.68 3.53 9.71
CA ALA A 153 33.87 3.38 8.88
C ALA A 153 33.60 3.64 7.39
N GLY A 154 32.35 3.93 7.01
CA GLY A 154 31.92 4.15 5.63
C GLY A 154 31.70 2.87 4.82
N MET A 155 31.66 1.71 5.48
CA MET A 155 31.36 0.43 4.85
C MET A 155 29.84 0.23 4.77
N PRO A 156 29.30 -0.33 3.68
CA PRO A 156 27.87 -0.55 3.58
C PRO A 156 27.41 -1.54 4.65
N ASP A 157 26.44 -1.13 5.47
CA ASP A 157 25.75 -2.05 6.38
C ASP A 157 24.85 -2.98 5.54
N PRO A 158 24.85 -4.30 5.79
CA PRO A 158 23.97 -5.21 5.06
C PRO A 158 22.51 -4.95 5.41
N TRP A 159 21.60 -5.32 4.51
CA TRP A 159 20.19 -5.40 4.85
C TRP A 159 19.95 -6.55 5.83
N LEU A 160 19.23 -6.28 6.92
CA LEU A 160 18.88 -7.29 7.92
C LEU A 160 17.47 -7.84 7.64
N ASP A 161 17.17 -8.98 8.25
CA ASP A 161 15.81 -9.51 8.27
C ASP A 161 14.85 -8.54 8.99
N ALA A 162 13.64 -8.39 8.44
CA ALA A 162 12.58 -7.51 8.93
C ALA A 162 12.94 -6.02 9.02
N CYS A 163 13.82 -5.58 8.13
CA CYS A 163 14.04 -4.16 7.92
C CYS A 163 12.78 -3.47 7.36
N GLY A 164 12.49 -2.31 7.92
CA GLY A 164 11.48 -1.39 7.45
C GLY A 164 12.09 -0.18 6.77
N VAL A 165 11.44 0.33 5.72
CA VAL A 165 11.79 1.52 4.96
C VAL A 165 10.78 2.62 5.26
N TYR A 166 11.26 3.78 5.69
CA TYR A 166 10.43 4.90 6.14
C TYR A 166 10.90 6.22 5.55
N VAL A 167 9.97 7.18 5.44
CA VAL A 167 10.30 8.60 5.19
C VAL A 167 10.45 9.28 6.54
N TYR A 168 11.66 9.72 6.86
CA TYR A 168 11.95 10.45 8.10
C TYR A 168 12.01 11.96 7.83
N TYR A 169 11.39 12.74 8.71
CA TYR A 169 11.56 14.19 8.78
C TYR A 169 12.46 14.61 9.94
N ASP A 170 13.59 15.24 9.61
CA ASP A 170 14.56 15.80 10.54
C ASP A 170 14.03 17.08 11.22
N GLY A 171 13.13 16.88 12.18
CA GLY A 171 12.45 17.94 12.91
C GLY A 171 11.65 17.42 14.12
N GLN A 172 10.83 18.30 14.71
CA GLN A 172 9.94 17.91 15.80
C GLN A 172 8.73 17.10 15.31
N SER A 173 8.17 17.50 14.17
CA SER A 173 7.04 16.89 13.46
C SER A 173 7.24 17.06 11.94
N GLN A 174 6.87 16.08 11.11
CA GLN A 174 6.81 16.26 9.66
C GLN A 174 5.75 17.31 9.30
N LEU A 175 6.08 18.19 8.36
CA LEU A 175 5.12 19.15 7.85
C LEU A 175 3.93 18.41 7.21
N ALA A 176 2.71 18.88 7.47
CA ALA A 176 1.50 18.22 6.96
C ALA A 176 1.51 18.10 5.43
N ARG A 177 1.98 19.16 4.75
CA ARG A 177 2.08 19.27 3.28
C ARG A 177 3.38 18.73 2.70
N ALA A 178 4.14 17.92 3.44
CA ALA A 178 5.40 17.35 2.96
C ALA A 178 5.39 15.82 3.04
N GLY A 179 5.97 15.19 2.04
CA GLY A 179 6.03 13.74 1.88
C GLY A 179 7.09 13.34 0.86
N ALA A 180 7.14 12.04 0.57
CA ALA A 180 7.98 11.51 -0.49
C ALA A 180 7.38 10.23 -1.06
N ASP A 181 7.48 10.10 -2.38
CA ASP A 181 7.25 8.86 -3.08
C ASP A 181 8.48 7.95 -2.90
N ILE A 182 8.24 6.65 -2.77
CA ILE A 182 9.27 5.62 -2.60
C ILE A 182 9.21 4.67 -3.78
N ARG A 183 10.35 4.42 -4.41
CA ARG A 183 10.52 3.34 -5.40
C ARG A 183 11.56 2.36 -4.89
N ILE A 184 11.20 1.09 -4.79
CA ILE A 184 12.09 0.01 -4.36
C ILE A 184 12.21 -1.01 -5.47
N THR A 185 13.44 -1.28 -5.89
CA THR A 185 13.75 -2.36 -6.81
C THR A 185 14.40 -3.50 -6.02
N LEU A 186 13.80 -4.67 -6.06
CA LEU A 186 14.24 -5.88 -5.36
C LEU A 186 14.70 -6.96 -6.35
N PRO A 187 15.49 -7.95 -5.88
CA PRO A 187 15.82 -9.12 -6.68
C PRO A 187 14.56 -9.86 -7.15
N ALA A 188 14.58 -10.32 -8.41
CA ALA A 188 13.45 -10.99 -9.03
C ALA A 188 13.08 -12.34 -8.39
N ASP A 189 13.91 -12.87 -7.49
CA ASP A 189 13.73 -14.11 -6.73
C ASP A 189 13.31 -13.88 -5.27
N TYR A 190 13.09 -12.62 -4.84
CA TYR A 190 12.49 -12.36 -3.54
C TYR A 190 11.03 -12.86 -3.51
N ARG A 191 10.73 -13.78 -2.58
CA ARG A 191 9.42 -14.45 -2.45
C ARG A 191 8.85 -14.37 -1.04
N GLN A 192 9.48 -13.58 -0.18
CA GLN A 192 9.11 -13.51 1.23
C GLN A 192 8.02 -12.45 1.45
N ARG A 193 7.82 -11.97 2.69
CA ARG A 193 6.76 -11.01 2.99
C ARG A 193 7.15 -9.59 2.60
N ILE A 194 6.19 -8.83 2.06
CA ILE A 194 6.25 -7.37 1.95
C ILE A 194 5.02 -6.77 2.62
N GLY A 195 5.22 -5.86 3.57
CA GLY A 195 4.17 -5.00 4.09
C GLY A 195 4.33 -3.58 3.54
N ILE A 196 3.26 -2.99 3.04
CA ILE A 196 3.23 -1.61 2.53
C ILE A 196 2.16 -0.83 3.27
N ALA A 197 2.52 0.35 3.78
CA ALA A 197 1.59 1.32 4.32
C ALA A 197 1.93 2.72 3.80
N THR A 198 0.95 3.40 3.24
CA THR A 198 1.08 4.81 2.84
C THR A 198 -0.21 5.57 3.10
N ALA A 199 -0.08 6.87 3.36
CA ALA A 199 -1.19 7.76 3.64
C ALA A 199 -1.31 8.85 2.57
N ASP A 200 -2.52 9.36 2.40
CA ASP A 200 -2.74 10.54 1.59
C ASP A 200 -2.10 11.78 2.23
N ASN A 201 -1.71 12.72 1.39
CA ASN A 201 -1.40 14.09 1.78
C ASN A 201 -2.54 15.01 1.31
N ASP A 202 -3.52 15.20 2.18
CA ASP A 202 -4.70 16.04 1.99
C ASP A 202 -4.61 17.34 2.80
N ALA A 203 -3.40 17.76 3.19
CA ALA A 203 -3.19 18.97 3.97
C ALA A 203 -3.22 20.26 3.13
N GLU A 204 -3.23 20.12 1.81
CA GLU A 204 -3.51 21.18 0.84
C GLU A 204 -4.74 20.77 0.03
N ASP A 205 -5.86 21.46 0.23
CA ASP A 205 -7.16 21.08 -0.34
C ASP A 205 -7.16 21.26 -1.87
N SER A 206 -6.39 22.24 -2.38
CA SER A 206 -6.22 22.49 -3.82
C SER A 206 -5.22 21.52 -4.48
N TYR A 207 -4.42 20.79 -3.69
CA TYR A 207 -3.41 19.84 -4.15
C TYR A 207 -3.38 18.56 -3.31
N PRO A 208 -4.47 17.78 -3.27
CA PRO A 208 -4.49 16.51 -2.56
C PRO A 208 -3.63 15.49 -3.31
N ASN A 209 -2.53 15.08 -2.70
CA ASN A 209 -1.66 14.02 -3.23
C ASN A 209 -2.04 12.68 -2.58
N ARG A 210 -2.31 11.65 -3.38
CA ARG A 210 -2.80 10.36 -2.88
C ARG A 210 -1.63 9.38 -2.71
N GLY A 211 -1.70 8.53 -1.68
CA GLY A 211 -0.68 7.51 -1.47
C GLY A 211 -0.95 6.30 -2.34
N ASN A 212 -0.63 6.34 -3.64
CA ASN A 212 -0.91 5.23 -4.54
C ASN A 212 0.14 4.12 -4.39
N VAL A 213 -0.21 2.88 -4.77
CA VAL A 213 0.68 1.73 -4.66
C VAL A 213 0.73 0.97 -5.97
N CYS A 214 1.94 0.61 -6.41
CA CYS A 214 2.13 -0.35 -7.49
C CYS A 214 3.19 -1.38 -7.14
N VAL A 215 2.88 -2.66 -7.31
CA VAL A 215 3.79 -3.78 -7.12
C VAL A 215 3.84 -4.61 -8.40
N ASP A 216 5.03 -4.79 -8.99
CA ASP A 216 5.21 -5.57 -10.22
C ASP A 216 6.13 -6.77 -10.01
N GLY A 217 5.67 -7.96 -10.43
CA GLY A 217 6.44 -9.19 -10.46
C GLY A 217 6.52 -9.92 -9.12
N PHE A 218 5.50 -9.81 -8.28
CA PHE A 218 5.53 -10.40 -6.93
C PHE A 218 4.94 -11.80 -6.84
N ALA A 219 5.59 -12.70 -6.10
CA ALA A 219 5.19 -14.11 -5.96
C ALA A 219 5.21 -14.61 -4.51
N GLY A 220 5.30 -13.71 -3.53
CA GLY A 220 5.32 -14.01 -2.10
C GLY A 220 4.01 -13.66 -1.39
N THR A 221 4.14 -13.15 -0.16
CA THR A 221 3.04 -12.59 0.64
C THR A 221 3.09 -11.08 0.70
N LEU A 222 2.00 -10.40 0.34
CA LEU A 222 1.91 -8.95 0.27
C LEU A 222 0.72 -8.45 1.09
N ASP A 223 0.97 -7.49 1.98
CA ASP A 223 -0.05 -6.73 2.68
C ASP A 223 0.09 -5.25 2.33
N VAL A 224 -0.98 -4.60 1.89
CA VAL A 224 -1.00 -3.19 1.49
C VAL A 224 -2.12 -2.46 2.23
N GLU A 225 -1.76 -1.43 2.99
CA GLU A 225 -2.68 -0.50 3.64
C GLU A 225 -2.56 0.88 2.99
N VAL A 226 -3.67 1.40 2.46
CA VAL A 226 -3.72 2.70 1.76
C VAL A 226 -4.85 3.60 2.24
N GLY A 227 -4.73 4.89 1.94
CA GLY A 227 -5.79 5.90 2.10
C GLY A 227 -6.84 5.81 0.99
N SER A 228 -7.17 6.94 0.37
CA SER A 228 -8.08 6.99 -0.78
C SER A 228 -7.26 6.88 -2.07
N ALA A 229 -6.72 5.70 -2.39
CA ALA A 229 -5.62 5.48 -3.32
C ALA A 229 -6.01 4.72 -4.61
N LEU A 230 -5.08 4.66 -5.54
CA LEU A 230 -5.02 3.63 -6.59
C LEU A 230 -4.01 2.56 -6.16
N ALA A 231 -4.37 1.28 -6.27
CA ALA A 231 -3.49 0.17 -5.94
C ALA A 231 -3.46 -0.85 -7.08
N PHE A 232 -2.27 -1.15 -7.58
CA PHE A 232 -2.06 -2.11 -8.66
C PHE A 232 -1.04 -3.17 -8.21
N VAL A 233 -1.42 -4.44 -8.27
CA VAL A 233 -0.52 -5.54 -7.93
C VAL A 233 -0.50 -6.51 -9.10
N LYS A 234 0.68 -6.73 -9.66
CA LYS A 234 0.90 -7.73 -10.70
C LYS A 234 1.74 -8.87 -10.15
N LEU A 235 1.12 -10.04 -10.07
CA LEU A 235 1.80 -11.23 -9.62
C LEU A 235 2.79 -11.73 -10.68
N ALA A 236 3.86 -12.39 -10.25
CA ALA A 236 4.82 -12.99 -11.15
C ALA A 236 4.20 -14.19 -11.89
N PRO A 237 4.55 -14.47 -13.15
CA PRO A 237 3.99 -15.60 -13.90
C PRO A 237 4.26 -16.97 -13.26
N ASP A 238 5.34 -17.09 -12.48
CA ASP A 238 5.78 -18.28 -11.75
C ASP A 238 5.22 -18.34 -10.32
N THR A 239 4.26 -17.48 -9.95
CA THR A 239 3.63 -17.51 -8.62
C THR A 239 3.05 -18.89 -8.37
N ALA A 240 3.52 -19.55 -7.32
CA ALA A 240 3.10 -20.89 -6.98
C ALA A 240 1.88 -20.83 -6.05
N PRO A 241 0.82 -21.62 -6.32
CA PRO A 241 -0.31 -21.75 -5.41
C PRO A 241 0.02 -22.65 -4.23
N MET A 242 1.29 -22.88 -3.90
CA MET A 242 1.70 -23.88 -2.91
C MET A 242 1.92 -23.25 -1.55
N PRO A 243 1.55 -23.93 -0.46
CA PRO A 243 1.86 -23.47 0.89
C PRO A 243 3.37 -23.44 1.13
N ALA A 244 3.80 -22.61 2.07
CA ALA A 244 5.21 -22.42 2.44
C ALA A 244 5.84 -23.63 3.18
N CYS A 245 5.27 -24.83 3.01
CA CYS A 245 5.80 -26.05 3.60
C CYS A 245 7.09 -26.53 2.91
N PRO A 246 7.91 -27.34 3.61
CA PRO A 246 9.08 -28.02 3.04
C PRO A 246 8.79 -28.75 1.72
N GLN A 247 9.78 -28.79 0.82
CA GLN A 247 9.63 -29.33 -0.53
C GLN A 247 9.18 -30.80 -0.54
N ASP A 248 9.69 -31.62 0.37
CA ASP A 248 9.30 -33.03 0.49
C ASP A 248 7.82 -33.19 0.86
N LEU A 249 7.28 -32.30 1.70
CA LEU A 249 5.85 -32.27 2.00
C LEU A 249 5.02 -31.76 0.82
N ARG A 250 5.54 -30.78 0.05
CA ARG A 250 4.88 -30.32 -1.19
C ARG A 250 4.77 -31.45 -2.20
N ASP A 251 5.87 -32.16 -2.44
CA ASP A 251 5.91 -33.29 -3.36
C ASP A 251 4.96 -34.41 -2.91
N ALA A 252 4.94 -34.70 -1.60
CA ALA A 252 4.01 -35.66 -1.02
C ALA A 252 2.53 -35.23 -1.15
N CYS A 253 2.23 -33.94 -0.99
CA CYS A 253 0.88 -33.39 -1.18
C CYS A 253 0.46 -33.39 -2.65
N ALA A 254 1.36 -33.09 -3.58
CA ALA A 254 1.09 -33.12 -5.01
C ALA A 254 0.84 -34.54 -5.54
N ALA A 255 1.47 -35.54 -4.91
CA ALA A 255 1.29 -36.97 -5.20
C ALA A 255 0.29 -37.67 -4.25
N PHE A 256 -0.46 -36.91 -3.43
CA PHE A 256 -1.36 -37.49 -2.45
C PHE A 256 -2.52 -38.22 -3.13
N ASP A 257 -2.72 -39.47 -2.74
CA ASP A 257 -3.74 -40.39 -3.27
C ASP A 257 -4.41 -41.06 -2.06
N ASP A 258 -5.66 -40.69 -1.74
CA ASP A 258 -6.41 -41.34 -0.66
C ASP A 258 -7.04 -42.62 -1.23
N PRO A 259 -6.62 -43.82 -0.77
CA PRO A 259 -7.17 -45.08 -1.26
C PRO A 259 -8.67 -45.24 -1.00
N ALA A 260 -9.29 -44.37 -0.18
CA ALA A 260 -10.72 -44.33 0.04
C ALA A 260 -11.51 -43.58 -1.06
N THR A 261 -10.84 -42.93 -2.01
CA THR A 261 -11.50 -42.15 -3.06
C THR A 261 -10.99 -42.56 -4.46
N GLU A 262 -11.75 -42.22 -5.52
CA GLU A 262 -11.31 -42.45 -6.91
C GLU A 262 -10.84 -41.13 -7.56
N GLY A 263 -9.55 -40.94 -7.82
CA GLY A 263 -9.02 -39.74 -8.50
C GLY A 263 -7.80 -39.15 -7.78
N SER A 264 -7.24 -38.06 -8.31
CA SER A 264 -6.15 -37.34 -7.62
C SER A 264 -6.71 -36.63 -6.38
N ASP A 265 -6.15 -36.90 -5.20
CA ASP A 265 -6.44 -36.19 -3.96
C ASP A 265 -5.31 -35.20 -3.61
N ALA A 266 -4.59 -34.73 -4.63
CA ALA A 266 -3.55 -33.74 -4.46
C ALA A 266 -4.09 -32.56 -3.64
N TRP A 267 -3.34 -32.17 -2.61
CA TRP A 267 -3.69 -31.07 -1.70
C TRP A 267 -4.98 -31.28 -0.87
N ALA A 268 -5.48 -32.51 -0.75
CA ALA A 268 -6.58 -32.81 0.16
C ALA A 268 -6.21 -32.49 1.62
N ILE A 269 -7.23 -32.33 2.47
CA ILE A 269 -7.05 -31.94 3.88
C ILE A 269 -6.14 -32.86 4.70
N GLY A 270 -6.00 -34.12 4.28
CA GLY A 270 -5.12 -35.12 4.91
C GLY A 270 -3.66 -35.04 4.48
N CYS A 271 -3.31 -34.25 3.47
CA CYS A 271 -1.94 -34.13 2.99
C CYS A 271 -1.09 -33.32 4.00
N GLY A 272 0.22 -33.62 4.09
CA GLY A 272 1.08 -33.12 5.17
C GLY A 272 1.15 -31.60 5.31
N CYS A 273 1.16 -30.85 4.20
CA CYS A 273 1.19 -29.38 4.24
C CYS A 273 -0.10 -28.79 4.81
N ILE A 274 -1.25 -29.24 4.31
CA ILE A 274 -2.56 -28.76 4.76
C ILE A 274 -2.84 -29.21 6.20
N ALA A 275 -2.60 -30.48 6.51
CA ALA A 275 -2.84 -31.05 7.83
C ALA A 275 -1.98 -30.40 8.93
N SER A 276 -0.79 -29.91 8.57
CA SER A 276 0.10 -29.18 9.48
C SER A 276 -0.21 -27.68 9.58
N GLY A 277 -1.16 -27.18 8.77
CA GLY A 277 -1.59 -25.78 8.80
C GLY A 277 -0.58 -24.80 8.21
N TYR A 278 0.24 -25.22 7.25
CA TYR A 278 1.11 -24.27 6.53
C TYR A 278 0.26 -23.29 5.71
N GLU A 279 0.61 -22.01 5.80
CA GLU A 279 -0.07 -20.94 5.10
C GLU A 279 0.33 -20.90 3.63
N PHE A 280 -0.60 -20.44 2.80
CA PHE A 280 -0.37 -20.10 1.41
C PHE A 280 0.09 -18.65 1.32
N GLY A 281 0.78 -18.31 0.22
CA GLY A 281 1.01 -16.91 -0.11
C GLY A 281 -0.32 -16.16 -0.30
N HIS A 282 -0.30 -14.85 -0.09
CA HIS A 282 -1.47 -14.02 -0.31
C HIS A 282 -1.11 -12.61 -0.76
N VAL A 283 -2.09 -11.95 -1.39
CA VAL A 283 -2.14 -10.51 -1.56
C VAL A 283 -3.35 -10.00 -0.80
N GLN A 284 -3.13 -9.07 0.12
CA GLN A 284 -4.18 -8.30 0.76
C GLN A 284 -3.95 -6.83 0.48
N VAL A 285 -4.94 -6.17 -0.14
CA VAL A 285 -4.93 -4.72 -0.32
C VAL A 285 -6.18 -4.16 0.36
N GLU A 286 -5.97 -3.26 1.30
CA GLU A 286 -7.04 -2.66 2.09
C GLU A 286 -6.93 -1.14 2.15
N SER A 287 -8.08 -0.47 2.06
CA SER A 287 -8.23 0.92 2.47
C SER A 287 -9.17 1.01 3.67
N ARG A 288 -8.78 1.76 4.69
CA ARG A 288 -9.59 1.87 5.91
C ARG A 288 -10.81 2.72 5.64
N ALA A 289 -12.00 2.21 6.02
CA ALA A 289 -13.22 2.99 5.94
C ALA A 289 -13.06 4.33 6.71
N PRO A 290 -13.51 5.46 6.13
CA PRO A 290 -14.36 5.56 4.94
C PRO A 290 -13.60 5.73 3.60
N SER A 291 -12.28 5.57 3.55
CA SER A 291 -11.47 5.94 2.38
C SER A 291 -11.72 5.03 1.15
N PRO A 292 -12.29 5.56 0.05
CA PRO A 292 -12.51 4.80 -1.17
C PRO A 292 -11.21 4.65 -1.98
N SER A 293 -10.92 3.42 -2.43
CA SER A 293 -9.75 3.11 -3.26
C SER A 293 -10.13 2.25 -4.46
N ASN A 294 -9.44 2.46 -5.59
CA ASN A 294 -9.49 1.53 -6.72
C ASN A 294 -8.34 0.54 -6.62
N MET A 295 -8.64 -0.75 -6.73
CA MET A 295 -7.64 -1.80 -6.53
C MET A 295 -7.72 -2.83 -7.63
N VAL A 296 -6.58 -3.20 -8.21
CA VAL A 296 -6.50 -4.23 -9.24
C VAL A 296 -5.38 -5.21 -8.89
N VAL A 297 -5.70 -6.49 -8.88
CA VAL A 297 -4.73 -7.58 -8.74
C VAL A 297 -4.76 -8.43 -10.00
N ASP A 298 -3.65 -8.43 -10.74
CA ASP A 298 -3.42 -9.27 -11.91
C ASP A 298 -2.74 -10.58 -11.48
N VAL A 299 -3.47 -11.69 -11.59
CA VAL A 299 -3.03 -13.03 -11.22
C VAL A 299 -2.79 -13.90 -12.46
N PRO A 300 -1.85 -14.87 -12.40
CA PRO A 300 -1.67 -15.84 -13.47
C PRO A 300 -2.95 -16.65 -13.73
N ALA A 301 -3.30 -16.86 -15.00
CA ALA A 301 -4.54 -17.50 -15.44
C ALA A 301 -4.84 -18.85 -14.77
N SER A 302 -3.78 -19.62 -14.48
CA SER A 302 -3.85 -20.98 -13.94
C SER A 302 -3.61 -21.07 -12.44
N LEU A 303 -3.46 -19.92 -11.75
CA LEU A 303 -3.19 -19.91 -10.31
C LEU A 303 -4.41 -20.39 -9.54
N TRP A 304 -4.23 -21.43 -8.72
CA TRP A 304 -5.23 -21.84 -7.74
C TRP A 304 -5.36 -20.79 -6.65
N THR A 305 -6.48 -20.07 -6.68
CA THR A 305 -6.68 -18.82 -5.93
C THR A 305 -8.00 -18.84 -5.17
N MET A 306 -7.99 -18.34 -3.94
CA MET A 306 -9.18 -17.95 -3.19
C MET A 306 -9.32 -16.43 -3.22
N VAL A 307 -10.41 -15.94 -3.81
CA VAL A 307 -10.64 -14.50 -4.00
C VAL A 307 -11.74 -14.00 -3.06
N SER A 308 -11.47 -12.85 -2.42
CA SER A 308 -12.45 -12.05 -1.70
C SER A 308 -12.28 -10.58 -2.05
N ALA A 309 -13.19 -10.04 -2.85
CA ALA A 309 -13.18 -8.65 -3.28
C ALA A 309 -14.44 -7.94 -2.78
N GLU A 310 -14.26 -6.87 -2.01
CA GLU A 310 -15.36 -6.18 -1.34
C GLU A 310 -15.13 -4.66 -1.27
N ASN A 311 -16.21 -3.91 -1.48
CA ASN A 311 -16.27 -2.47 -1.22
C ASN A 311 -17.36 -2.16 -0.18
N HIS A 312 -17.02 -1.39 0.85
CA HIS A 312 -17.88 -0.99 1.98
C HIS A 312 -18.60 0.36 1.82
N GLY A 313 -18.71 0.89 0.61
CA GLY A 313 -19.48 2.12 0.37
C GLY A 313 -20.90 2.01 0.96
N SER A 314 -21.19 2.83 1.97
CA SER A 314 -22.33 2.66 2.89
C SER A 314 -23.70 3.06 2.32
N ASN A 315 -23.78 3.37 1.02
CA ASN A 315 -24.89 4.12 0.45
C ASN A 315 -25.46 3.42 -0.80
N GLU A 316 -26.72 3.66 -1.17
CA GLU A 316 -27.32 3.20 -2.45
C GLU A 316 -26.51 3.64 -3.70
N LEU A 317 -25.58 4.59 -3.53
CA LEU A 317 -24.61 5.03 -4.53
C LEU A 317 -23.49 4.00 -4.75
N ALA A 318 -22.98 3.37 -3.70
CA ALA A 318 -21.90 2.40 -3.78
C ALA A 318 -22.29 1.19 -4.63
N GLY A 319 -23.49 0.67 -4.39
CA GLY A 319 -24.00 -0.46 -5.15
C GLY A 319 -24.41 -0.18 -6.59
N LYS A 320 -24.37 1.09 -7.04
CA LYS A 320 -24.66 1.48 -8.42
C LYS A 320 -23.43 1.90 -9.20
N HIS A 321 -22.37 2.32 -8.52
CA HIS A 321 -21.24 3.01 -9.14
C HIS A 321 -19.91 2.31 -8.95
N CYS A 322 -19.72 1.57 -7.84
CA CYS A 322 -18.53 0.77 -7.63
C CYS A 322 -18.85 -0.72 -7.66
N THR A 323 -17.92 -1.49 -8.20
CA THR A 323 -18.09 -2.93 -8.43
C THR A 323 -16.89 -3.71 -7.92
N ALA A 324 -17.17 -4.96 -7.55
CA ALA A 324 -16.17 -5.99 -7.41
C ALA A 324 -16.25 -6.89 -8.66
N SER A 325 -15.15 -7.04 -9.40
CA SER A 325 -15.13 -7.78 -10.66
C SER A 325 -14.05 -8.86 -10.66
N LEU A 326 -14.37 -9.97 -11.33
CA LEU A 326 -13.46 -11.09 -11.61
C LEU A 326 -13.40 -11.28 -13.14
N THR A 327 -12.26 -11.04 -13.77
CA THR A 327 -12.17 -10.97 -15.25
C THR A 327 -11.01 -11.81 -15.82
N GLY A 328 -11.23 -12.48 -16.95
CA GLY A 328 -10.16 -13.24 -17.63
C GLY A 328 -9.65 -14.49 -16.90
N LEU A 329 -10.32 -14.91 -15.82
CA LEU A 329 -9.95 -16.09 -15.02
C LEU A 329 -10.57 -17.37 -15.57
N ASP A 330 -9.83 -18.47 -15.49
CA ASP A 330 -10.28 -19.82 -15.83
C ASP A 330 -10.94 -20.52 -14.61
N ASP A 331 -11.89 -21.43 -14.87
CA ASP A 331 -12.52 -22.31 -13.87
C ASP A 331 -12.92 -21.61 -12.55
N VAL A 332 -13.80 -20.61 -12.64
CA VAL A 332 -14.28 -19.82 -11.51
C VAL A 332 -15.51 -20.46 -10.84
N GLU A 333 -15.38 -20.87 -9.59
CA GLU A 333 -16.47 -21.28 -8.71
C GLU A 333 -16.86 -20.13 -7.77
N TYR A 334 -17.99 -19.48 -8.06
CA TYR A 334 -18.49 -18.38 -7.23
C TYR A 334 -19.08 -18.87 -5.90
N ILE A 335 -18.55 -18.33 -4.80
CA ILE A 335 -19.13 -18.44 -3.45
C ILE A 335 -20.16 -17.32 -3.24
N THR A 336 -19.90 -16.13 -3.77
CA THR A 336 -20.80 -14.96 -3.69
C THR A 336 -20.75 -14.18 -5.01
N ASP A 337 -21.90 -14.13 -5.70
CA ASP A 337 -22.14 -13.41 -6.95
C ASP A 337 -23.63 -13.02 -7.05
N ASP A 338 -24.11 -12.20 -6.12
CA ASP A 338 -25.47 -11.64 -6.21
C ASP A 338 -25.43 -10.38 -7.09
N PRO A 339 -26.17 -10.31 -8.22
CA PRO A 339 -26.29 -9.10 -9.02
C PRO A 339 -26.87 -7.89 -8.28
N ARG A 340 -27.52 -8.10 -7.13
CA ARG A 340 -28.00 -7.03 -6.23
C ARG A 340 -26.91 -6.53 -5.29
N GLN A 341 -25.79 -7.23 -5.19
CA GLN A 341 -24.61 -6.86 -4.43
C GLN A 341 -23.38 -6.84 -5.37
N PRO A 342 -23.37 -6.01 -6.43
CA PRO A 342 -22.25 -5.95 -7.37
C PRO A 342 -20.93 -5.51 -6.74
N TRP A 343 -20.95 -4.99 -5.50
CA TRP A 343 -19.78 -4.54 -4.76
C TRP A 343 -19.09 -5.64 -3.92
N ILE A 344 -19.58 -6.89 -3.98
CA ILE A 344 -18.97 -8.04 -3.28
C ILE A 344 -18.83 -9.22 -4.24
N ARG A 345 -17.62 -9.77 -4.35
CA ARG A 345 -17.35 -11.03 -5.07
C ARG A 345 -16.47 -11.94 -4.23
N ARG A 346 -16.87 -13.22 -4.16
CA ARG A 346 -16.05 -14.27 -3.55
C ARG A 346 -16.06 -15.48 -4.45
N ALA A 347 -14.90 -16.05 -4.72
CA ALA A 347 -14.78 -17.20 -5.60
C ALA A 347 -13.56 -18.06 -5.26
N LEU A 348 -13.60 -19.31 -5.73
CA LEU A 348 -12.44 -20.18 -5.88
C LEU A 348 -12.12 -20.25 -7.37
N VAL A 349 -10.85 -20.08 -7.73
CA VAL A 349 -10.37 -20.04 -9.11
C VAL A 349 -9.36 -21.17 -9.30
N ASN A 350 -9.46 -21.93 -10.38
CA ASN A 350 -8.61 -23.10 -10.65
C ASN A 350 -8.53 -24.07 -9.46
N HIS A 351 -9.64 -24.24 -8.73
CA HIS A 351 -9.69 -25.04 -7.51
C HIS A 351 -9.48 -26.53 -7.83
N PRO A 352 -8.45 -27.18 -7.26
CA PRO A 352 -8.25 -28.60 -7.47
C PRO A 352 -9.44 -29.39 -6.90
N PRO A 353 -9.95 -30.41 -7.62
CA PRO A 353 -11.01 -31.25 -7.10
C PRO A 353 -10.66 -31.79 -5.71
N ARG A 354 -11.60 -31.69 -4.75
CA ARG A 354 -11.48 -32.21 -3.37
C ARG A 354 -10.45 -31.53 -2.46
N ALA A 355 -9.68 -30.57 -2.97
CA ALA A 355 -8.93 -29.69 -2.08
C ALA A 355 -9.93 -28.91 -1.19
N PRO A 356 -9.55 -28.55 0.05
CA PRO A 356 -10.34 -27.60 0.81
C PRO A 356 -10.41 -26.25 0.08
N ALA A 357 -11.35 -25.39 0.46
CA ALA A 357 -11.45 -24.02 -0.05
C ALA A 357 -10.28 -23.16 0.45
N THR A 358 -9.09 -23.43 -0.08
CA THR A 358 -7.81 -22.78 0.21
C THR A 358 -7.12 -22.45 -1.12
N GLY A 359 -5.81 -22.19 -1.12
CA GLY A 359 -5.04 -21.73 -2.27
C GLY A 359 -4.39 -20.38 -2.00
N TYR A 360 -3.77 -19.79 -3.03
CA TYR A 360 -3.22 -18.45 -2.93
C TYR A 360 -4.34 -17.45 -2.59
N GLY A 361 -4.17 -16.64 -1.56
CA GLY A 361 -5.21 -15.70 -1.13
C GLY A 361 -5.15 -14.39 -1.90
N VAL A 362 -6.28 -13.90 -2.41
CA VAL A 362 -6.39 -12.52 -2.92
C VAL A 362 -7.55 -11.84 -2.21
N THR A 363 -7.23 -10.85 -1.39
CA THR A 363 -8.21 -10.06 -0.65
C THR A 363 -8.10 -8.60 -1.05
N LEU A 364 -9.20 -8.05 -1.57
CA LEU A 364 -9.33 -6.64 -1.90
C LEU A 364 -10.45 -6.02 -1.07
N PHE A 365 -10.12 -4.96 -0.34
CA PHE A 365 -11.05 -4.28 0.54
C PHE A 365 -11.00 -2.77 0.33
N SER A 366 -12.04 -2.21 -0.29
CA SER A 366 -12.19 -0.75 -0.40
C SER A 366 -13.10 -0.22 0.70
N GLY A 367 -12.60 0.74 1.47
CA GLY A 367 -13.29 1.35 2.60
C GLY A 367 -14.48 2.26 2.24
N GLY A 368 -14.73 2.51 0.95
CA GLY A 368 -15.82 3.38 0.50
C GLY A 368 -16.03 3.38 -1.02
N CYS A 369 -17.05 4.13 -1.48
CA CYS A 369 -17.30 4.40 -2.89
C CYS A 369 -17.72 5.85 -3.07
N ASP A 370 -16.78 6.74 -3.38
CA ASP A 370 -17.04 8.17 -3.52
C ASP A 370 -16.03 8.82 -4.50
N PRO A 371 -16.37 9.98 -5.09
CA PRO A 371 -15.40 10.80 -5.81
C PRO A 371 -14.26 11.26 -4.89
N VAL A 372 -13.03 11.09 -5.35
CA VAL A 372 -11.81 11.49 -4.65
C VAL A 372 -11.07 12.49 -5.51
N ALA A 373 -10.88 13.68 -4.96
CA ALA A 373 -10.00 14.70 -5.53
C ALA A 373 -8.54 14.23 -5.50
N ALA A 374 -7.79 14.40 -6.58
CA ALA A 374 -6.37 14.10 -6.61
C ALA A 374 -5.65 15.01 -7.61
N VAL A 375 -4.48 15.50 -7.24
CA VAL A 375 -3.57 16.19 -8.17
C VAL A 375 -2.22 15.50 -8.09
N GLU A 376 -1.88 14.84 -9.18
CA GLU A 376 -0.81 13.84 -9.19
C GLU A 376 0.52 14.44 -9.61
N SER A 377 0.56 15.64 -10.21
CA SER A 377 1.80 16.37 -10.51
C SER A 377 1.67 17.88 -10.24
N PRO A 378 2.72 18.59 -9.79
CA PRO A 378 2.66 20.03 -9.58
C PRO A 378 2.22 20.84 -10.81
N GLU A 379 2.48 20.36 -12.02
CA GLU A 379 2.08 21.05 -13.25
C GLU A 379 0.55 21.03 -13.48
N ASP A 380 -0.16 20.09 -12.87
CA ASP A 380 -1.61 19.94 -12.99
C ASP A 380 -2.37 20.77 -11.93
N TRP A 381 -1.65 21.48 -11.07
CA TRP A 381 -2.24 22.31 -10.04
C TRP A 381 -2.86 23.59 -10.62
N LEU A 382 -4.15 23.81 -10.32
CA LEU A 382 -4.93 24.92 -10.87
C LEU A 382 -4.85 26.20 -10.02
N GLY A 383 -4.23 26.13 -8.84
CA GLY A 383 -4.20 27.22 -7.86
C GLY A 383 -5.21 27.01 -6.73
N ASP A 384 -5.17 27.90 -5.74
CA ASP A 384 -5.99 27.76 -4.52
C ASP A 384 -7.48 28.01 -4.70
N ASP A 385 -7.87 28.69 -5.78
CA ASP A 385 -9.26 29.10 -6.03
C ASP A 385 -10.05 28.08 -6.87
N ASP A 386 -9.39 27.03 -7.39
CA ASP A 386 -9.98 26.03 -8.27
C ASP A 386 -10.06 24.65 -7.58
N ASP A 387 -11.20 23.98 -7.71
CA ASP A 387 -11.37 22.62 -7.18
C ASP A 387 -10.52 21.63 -8.00
N PRO A 388 -9.71 20.78 -7.35
CA PRO A 388 -8.94 19.76 -8.04
C PRO A 388 -9.86 18.74 -8.75
N PRO A 389 -9.40 18.13 -9.86
CA PRO A 389 -10.15 17.08 -10.52
C PRO A 389 -10.42 15.93 -9.55
N SER A 390 -11.63 15.36 -9.64
CA SER A 390 -12.04 14.21 -8.84
C SER A 390 -12.47 13.05 -9.72
N ASN A 391 -12.09 11.85 -9.29
CA ASN A 391 -12.46 10.60 -9.95
C ASN A 391 -13.15 9.69 -8.94
N LEU A 392 -14.16 8.94 -9.39
CA LEU A 392 -14.80 7.94 -8.56
C LEU A 392 -13.77 6.87 -8.15
N ARG A 393 -13.67 6.61 -6.84
CA ARG A 393 -12.88 5.49 -6.30
C ARG A 393 -13.80 4.52 -5.56
N GLY A 394 -13.39 3.24 -5.51
CA GLY A 394 -14.11 2.14 -4.87
C GLY A 394 -14.19 0.86 -5.70
N ASP A 395 -13.75 0.86 -6.96
CA ASP A 395 -13.75 -0.35 -7.78
C ASP A 395 -12.63 -1.31 -7.38
N VAL A 396 -12.95 -2.59 -7.25
CA VAL A 396 -11.97 -3.63 -6.93
C VAL A 396 -12.04 -4.74 -7.99
N GLU A 397 -10.90 -5.12 -8.54
CA GLU A 397 -10.81 -6.09 -9.63
C GLU A 397 -9.73 -7.13 -9.36
N VAL A 398 -10.07 -8.40 -9.56
CA VAL A 398 -9.08 -9.47 -9.71
C VAL A 398 -9.18 -10.00 -11.13
N CYS A 399 -8.07 -9.97 -11.85
CA CYS A 399 -8.07 -10.24 -13.27
C CYS A 399 -6.90 -11.15 -13.67
N THR A 400 -6.92 -11.58 -14.93
CA THR A 400 -5.71 -12.09 -15.59
C THR A 400 -5.39 -11.24 -16.81
N GLY A 401 -4.16 -10.74 -16.85
CA GLY A 401 -3.61 -9.96 -17.95
C GLY A 401 -4.17 -8.55 -18.10
N CYS A 402 -4.93 -8.03 -17.13
CA CYS A 402 -5.48 -6.67 -17.22
C CYS A 402 -4.44 -5.58 -16.93
N LEU A 403 -3.32 -5.94 -16.29
CA LEU A 403 -2.16 -5.07 -16.10
C LEU A 403 -1.00 -5.44 -17.03
N ALA A 404 -1.21 -6.40 -17.95
CA ALA A 404 -0.17 -6.86 -18.86
C ALA A 404 0.42 -5.69 -19.67
N GLU A 405 1.74 -5.73 -19.85
CA GLU A 405 2.53 -4.74 -20.60
C GLU A 405 2.61 -3.32 -20.00
N ARG A 406 1.88 -3.01 -18.93
CA ARG A 406 1.97 -1.72 -18.23
C ARG A 406 2.97 -1.80 -17.08
N SER A 407 3.93 -0.88 -17.08
CA SER A 407 4.82 -0.65 -15.94
C SER A 407 4.10 0.13 -14.83
N CYS A 408 4.67 0.12 -13.62
CA CYS A 408 4.16 0.94 -12.53
C CYS A 408 4.13 2.43 -12.86
N GLU A 409 5.12 2.92 -13.62
CA GLU A 409 5.17 4.28 -14.14
C GLU A 409 3.96 4.64 -15.02
N GLN A 410 3.48 3.69 -15.83
CA GLN A 410 2.31 3.89 -16.69
C GLN A 410 0.97 3.68 -15.97
N LEU A 411 0.98 3.03 -14.80
CA LEU A 411 -0.21 2.73 -14.01
C LEU A 411 -0.52 3.86 -13.02
N LEU A 412 0.52 4.38 -12.38
CA LEU A 412 0.41 5.44 -11.40
C LEU A 412 0.53 6.81 -12.09
N PRO A 413 -0.45 7.71 -11.92
CA PRO A 413 -0.38 9.04 -12.48
C PRO A 413 0.78 9.86 -11.91
N GLY A 414 1.28 10.85 -12.66
CA GLY A 414 2.35 11.75 -12.19
C GLY A 414 3.76 11.11 -12.06
N ASN A 415 3.97 9.92 -12.64
CA ASN A 415 5.25 9.21 -12.57
C ASN A 415 6.11 9.28 -13.86
N GLU A 416 5.63 9.95 -14.92
CA GLU A 416 6.35 10.18 -16.18
C GLU A 416 7.59 11.09 -16.07
#